data_AF-A0A379E9G0-F1
#
_entry.id   AF-A0A379E9G0-F1
#
_cell.length_a   1.000
_cell.length_b   1.000
_cell.length_c   1.000
_cell.angle_alpha   90.00
_cell.angle_beta   90.00
_cell.angle_gamma   90.00
#
_symmetry.space_group_name_H-M   'P 1'
#
loop_
_entity.id
_entity.type
_entity.pdbx_description
1 polymer ?
#
loop_
_entity_poly.entity_id
_entity_poly.type
_entity_poly.pdbx_seq_one_letter_code
_entity_poly.pdbx_strand_id
1 'polypeptide(L)'
;MSKFKYFPINWVQGMSISPEHFVNTENFFMERILRYNGLSLYPDHYGLLPMTDEKSSLVLRISGMETFGHVFLDSYSGFTPGGYLIQFSDSEEAVSCPFPDANSFVEEGWDIVLSVSPYERVPSGNPDVHEEPPRYPYVMPSISLHLIPRNGKINTYDPFSVVVGLLRKNEAGYMIDGNFIPPSLFMASHQDLRHYMGSFTKTIGKIDSSVRKIVEKAQAQASRTSEAESVLLLSKEVLRSISSLNFDWINRSYSLTPYQVIQTLTSFAGSILTGLCFLGKKEREEVLKYFYEWNGIAPATFEQQLAEVIHKPYNHNRINHSMVMIKGILDTLEELFGAISRLEFVGQHKEGIVISERRIQDTSSTDDHWTLVD
;
A
#
# COMPACT_ATOMS: atom_id res chain seq x y z
N MET A 1 -22.58 23.57 19.77
CA MET A 1 -22.67 24.45 18.58
C MET A 1 -22.68 23.58 17.34
N SER A 2 -23.62 23.80 16.41
CA SER A 2 -24.00 22.83 15.39
C SER A 2 -22.83 22.35 14.51
N LYS A 3 -22.66 21.02 14.41
CA LYS A 3 -21.69 20.33 13.51
C LYS A 3 -22.17 20.26 12.04
N PHE A 4 -23.31 20.87 11.71
CA PHE A 4 -23.97 20.80 10.40
C PHE A 4 -24.19 22.19 9.81
N LYS A 5 -23.94 22.32 8.50
CA LYS A 5 -24.11 23.55 7.72
C LYS A 5 -25.54 23.71 7.22
N TYR A 6 -26.23 22.62 6.88
CA TYR A 6 -27.59 22.67 6.34
C TYR A 6 -28.59 22.00 7.29
N PHE A 7 -29.77 22.59 7.38
CA PHE A 7 -30.84 22.21 8.31
C PHE A 7 -32.14 21.94 7.56
N PRO A 8 -33.03 21.08 8.11
CA PRO A 8 -34.31 20.81 7.48
C PRO A 8 -35.17 22.08 7.50
N ILE A 9 -35.91 22.30 6.41
CA ILE A 9 -36.86 23.41 6.31
C ILE A 9 -38.07 23.11 7.21
N ASN A 10 -38.46 24.09 8.02
CA ASN A 10 -39.65 24.01 8.86
C ASN A 10 -40.91 24.32 8.03
N TRP A 11 -41.45 23.30 7.37
CA TRP A 11 -42.66 23.41 6.58
C TRP A 11 -43.90 23.61 7.46
N VAL A 12 -44.64 24.70 7.21
CA VAL A 12 -45.90 25.00 7.91
C VAL A 12 -47.02 25.29 6.92
N GLN A 13 -48.25 24.98 7.31
CA GLN A 13 -49.42 25.21 6.46
C GLN A 13 -49.58 26.72 6.16
N GLY A 14 -49.78 27.05 4.87
CA GLY A 14 -49.93 28.43 4.42
C GLY A 14 -48.61 29.20 4.21
N MET A 15 -47.46 28.55 4.36
CA MET A 15 -46.15 29.14 4.08
C MET A 15 -45.97 29.47 2.58
N SER A 16 -45.46 30.65 2.27
CA SER A 16 -45.04 31.00 0.90
C SER A 16 -43.81 30.19 0.49
N ILE A 17 -43.86 29.56 -0.69
CA ILE A 17 -42.80 28.69 -1.19
C ILE A 17 -41.88 29.45 -2.15
N SER A 18 -40.56 29.28 -1.99
CA SER A 18 -39.52 29.81 -2.88
C SER A 18 -38.60 28.66 -3.34
N PRO A 19 -37.88 28.83 -4.47
CA PRO A 19 -36.86 27.87 -4.92
C PRO A 19 -35.81 27.54 -3.85
N GLU A 20 -35.48 28.52 -3.00
CA GLU A 20 -34.48 28.37 -1.94
C GLU A 20 -34.88 27.30 -0.91
N HIS A 21 -36.18 27.13 -0.61
CA HIS A 21 -36.62 26.07 0.29
C HIS A 21 -36.30 24.68 -0.25
N PHE A 22 -36.42 24.47 -1.57
CA PHE A 22 -36.09 23.19 -2.20
C PHE A 22 -34.57 22.97 -2.20
N VAL A 23 -33.79 23.98 -2.62
CA VAL A 23 -32.32 23.93 -2.63
C VAL A 23 -31.76 23.62 -1.23
N ASN A 24 -32.27 24.27 -0.19
CA ASN A 24 -31.85 24.03 1.18
C ASN A 24 -32.26 22.64 1.70
N THR A 25 -33.44 22.16 1.30
CA THR A 25 -33.89 20.80 1.63
C THR A 25 -32.99 19.75 0.98
N GLU A 26 -32.63 19.92 -0.31
CA GLU A 26 -31.67 19.06 -1.01
C GLU A 26 -30.27 19.12 -0.37
N ASN A 27 -29.76 20.32 -0.06
CA ASN A 27 -28.46 20.48 0.58
C ASN A 27 -28.42 19.80 1.96
N PHE A 28 -29.52 19.85 2.72
CA PHE A 28 -29.68 19.11 3.97
C PHE A 28 -29.55 17.60 3.74
N PHE A 29 -30.31 17.02 2.81
CA PHE A 29 -30.23 15.58 2.51
C PHE A 29 -28.84 15.19 2.02
N MET A 30 -28.25 15.97 1.13
CA MET A 30 -26.91 15.74 0.62
C MET A 30 -25.86 15.76 1.73
N GLU A 31 -25.91 16.75 2.64
CA GLU A 31 -25.00 16.77 3.79
C GLU A 31 -25.17 15.52 4.67
N ARG A 32 -26.40 15.05 4.89
CA ARG A 32 -26.65 13.82 5.67
C ARG A 32 -26.09 12.58 5.00
N ILE A 33 -26.28 12.44 3.68
CA ILE A 33 -25.74 11.32 2.89
C ILE A 33 -24.22 11.33 2.91
N LEU A 34 -23.59 12.48 2.62
CA LEU A 34 -22.13 12.61 2.59
C LEU A 34 -21.51 12.34 3.98
N ARG A 35 -22.14 12.82 5.05
CA ARG A 35 -21.70 12.53 6.42
C ARG A 35 -21.80 11.05 6.74
N TYR A 36 -22.91 10.39 6.37
CA TYR A 36 -23.08 8.95 6.61
C TYR A 36 -22.04 8.14 5.83
N ASN A 37 -21.85 8.46 4.54
CA ASN A 37 -20.86 7.81 3.71
C ASN A 37 -19.46 8.04 4.28
N GLY A 38 -19.03 9.30 4.46
CA GLY A 38 -17.70 9.63 4.98
C GLY A 38 -17.39 9.10 6.38
N LEU A 39 -18.40 8.90 7.24
CA LEU A 39 -18.22 8.23 8.54
C LEU A 39 -18.05 6.71 8.40
N SER A 40 -18.68 6.11 7.40
CA SER A 40 -18.57 4.68 7.12
C SER A 40 -17.26 4.32 6.42
N LEU A 41 -16.62 5.30 5.78
CA LEU A 41 -15.27 5.14 5.22
C LEU A 41 -14.24 5.24 6.33
N TYR A 42 -13.44 4.19 6.51
CA TYR A 42 -12.17 4.31 7.22
C TYR A 42 -11.27 5.33 6.49
N PRO A 43 -10.27 5.94 7.15
CA PRO A 43 -9.40 6.96 6.54
C PRO A 43 -8.70 6.52 5.23
N ASP A 44 -8.66 5.23 4.97
CA ASP A 44 -8.05 4.51 3.84
C ASP A 44 -9.09 3.80 2.95
N HIS A 45 -10.38 4.10 3.12
CA HIS A 45 -11.48 3.48 2.38
C HIS A 45 -12.11 4.49 1.41
N TYR A 46 -11.33 5.03 0.49
CA TYR A 46 -11.80 5.92 -0.57
C TYR A 46 -11.04 5.66 -1.88
N GLY A 47 -11.37 6.42 -2.92
CA GLY A 47 -10.73 6.32 -4.22
C GLY A 47 -11.44 5.37 -5.18
N LEU A 48 -10.69 4.75 -6.08
CA LEU A 48 -11.22 4.01 -7.22
C LEU A 48 -12.12 2.84 -6.81
N LEU A 49 -13.23 2.70 -7.54
CA LEU A 49 -14.13 1.54 -7.47
C LEU A 49 -13.53 0.31 -8.18
N PRO A 50 -14.00 -0.92 -7.88
CA PRO A 50 -13.61 -2.11 -8.62
C PRO A 50 -13.89 -1.98 -10.12
N MET A 51 -12.97 -2.47 -10.95
CA MET A 51 -13.19 -2.55 -12.39
C MET A 51 -14.30 -3.58 -12.69
N THR A 52 -15.37 -3.18 -13.39
CA THR A 52 -16.48 -4.09 -13.74
C THR A 52 -16.28 -4.82 -15.07
N ASP A 53 -15.62 -4.21 -16.07
CA ASP A 53 -15.61 -4.71 -17.46
C ASP A 53 -14.28 -4.46 -18.19
N GLU A 54 -13.14 -4.75 -17.55
CA GLU A 54 -11.76 -4.48 -18.03
C GLU A 54 -11.43 -3.02 -18.37
N LYS A 55 -12.42 -2.13 -18.45
CA LYS A 55 -12.24 -0.69 -18.57
C LYS A 55 -11.67 -0.13 -17.26
N SER A 56 -10.63 0.68 -17.41
CA SER A 56 -10.01 1.38 -16.28
C SER A 56 -11.03 2.30 -15.62
N SER A 57 -11.06 2.31 -14.29
CA SER A 57 -11.86 3.27 -13.50
C SER A 57 -11.24 4.68 -13.48
N LEU A 58 -10.11 4.86 -14.17
CA LEU A 58 -9.40 6.11 -14.29
C LEU A 58 -8.66 6.17 -15.64
N VAL A 59 -8.84 7.23 -16.40
CA VAL A 59 -8.03 7.51 -17.59
C VAL A 59 -7.52 8.95 -17.54
N LEU A 60 -6.20 9.07 -17.43
CA LEU A 60 -5.48 10.34 -17.51
C LEU A 60 -4.71 10.44 -18.82
N ARG A 61 -4.70 11.62 -19.42
CA ARG A 61 -3.87 11.94 -20.59
C ARG A 61 -3.18 13.28 -20.42
N ILE A 62 -2.11 13.46 -21.18
CA ILE A 62 -1.47 14.76 -21.37
C ILE A 62 -1.56 15.15 -22.84
N SER A 63 -1.66 16.45 -23.10
CA SER A 63 -1.56 17.01 -24.46
C SER A 63 -0.83 18.34 -24.42
N GLY A 64 -0.13 18.68 -25.50
CA GLY A 64 0.62 19.93 -25.66
C GLY A 64 2.11 19.85 -25.33
N MET A 65 2.82 20.96 -25.54
CA MET A 65 4.25 21.11 -25.24
C MET A 65 4.47 21.61 -23.81
N GLU A 66 5.70 21.58 -23.29
CA GLU A 66 6.01 21.90 -21.88
C GLU A 66 5.39 23.21 -21.35
N THR A 67 5.30 24.26 -22.16
CA THR A 67 4.80 25.58 -21.76
C THR A 67 3.29 25.78 -21.90
N PHE A 68 2.61 24.95 -22.71
CA PHE A 68 1.18 25.10 -23.02
C PHE A 68 0.42 23.79 -22.92
N GLY A 69 0.98 22.83 -22.18
CA GLY A 69 0.40 21.52 -22.03
C GLY A 69 -0.65 21.46 -20.94
N HIS A 70 -1.49 20.46 -21.03
CA HIS A 70 -2.61 20.22 -20.13
C HIS A 70 -2.65 18.75 -19.73
N VAL A 71 -3.08 18.51 -18.49
CA VAL A 71 -3.51 17.20 -18.01
C VAL A 71 -5.03 17.12 -18.20
N PHE A 72 -5.49 16.02 -18.78
CA PHE A 72 -6.90 15.71 -19.00
C PHE A 72 -7.28 14.47 -18.20
N LEU A 73 -8.47 14.49 -17.63
CA LEU A 73 -9.11 13.36 -16.97
C LEU A 73 -10.35 12.98 -17.78
N ASP A 74 -10.27 11.87 -18.50
CA ASP A 74 -11.33 11.43 -19.43
C ASP A 74 -12.40 10.59 -18.73
N SER A 75 -12.00 9.86 -17.69
CA SER A 75 -12.91 9.05 -16.90
C SER A 75 -12.40 8.92 -15.47
N TYR A 76 -13.35 8.85 -14.55
CA TYR A 76 -13.11 8.56 -13.15
C TYR A 76 -14.33 7.86 -12.55
N SER A 77 -14.12 6.83 -11.75
CA SER A 77 -15.15 6.16 -10.97
C SER A 77 -14.62 5.84 -9.57
N GLY A 78 -15.04 6.62 -8.57
CA GLY A 78 -14.50 6.49 -7.23
C GLY A 78 -15.13 7.42 -6.20
N PHE A 79 -14.82 7.17 -4.93
CA PHE A 79 -15.25 8.00 -3.81
C PHE A 79 -14.17 8.99 -3.39
N THR A 80 -14.57 10.21 -3.04
CA THR A 80 -13.73 11.12 -2.26
C THR A 80 -13.71 10.69 -0.78
N PRO A 81 -12.69 11.10 0.01
CA PRO A 81 -12.66 10.84 1.46
C PRO A 81 -13.93 11.29 2.21
N GLY A 82 -14.57 12.36 1.72
CA GLY A 82 -15.81 12.92 2.25
C GLY A 82 -17.07 12.15 1.85
N GLY A 83 -16.93 11.03 1.14
CA GLY A 83 -18.03 10.13 0.79
C GLY A 83 -18.82 10.53 -0.46
N TYR A 84 -18.29 11.45 -1.29
CA TYR A 84 -18.91 11.81 -2.57
C TYR A 84 -18.50 10.82 -3.66
N LEU A 85 -19.47 10.23 -4.36
CA LEU A 85 -19.22 9.38 -5.53
C LEU A 85 -19.03 10.26 -6.76
N ILE A 86 -17.84 10.25 -7.35
CA ILE A 86 -17.58 10.87 -8.65
C ILE A 86 -17.55 9.75 -9.68
N GLN A 87 -18.44 9.81 -10.66
CA GLN A 87 -18.51 8.83 -11.74
C GLN A 87 -18.83 9.50 -13.07
N PHE A 88 -17.89 9.45 -14.00
CA PHE A 88 -18.08 9.86 -15.38
C PHE A 88 -17.13 9.10 -16.32
N SER A 89 -17.54 8.95 -17.56
CA SER A 89 -16.77 8.33 -18.65
C SER A 89 -17.03 9.12 -19.91
N ASP A 90 -15.98 9.38 -20.69
CA ASP A 90 -16.06 10.03 -21.99
C ASP A 90 -16.94 11.31 -21.94
N SER A 91 -16.68 12.18 -20.97
CA SER A 91 -17.47 13.41 -20.82
C SER A 91 -17.26 14.34 -22.01
N GLU A 92 -18.35 14.92 -22.53
CA GLU A 92 -18.29 15.90 -23.63
C GLU A 92 -17.50 17.16 -23.23
N GLU A 93 -17.55 17.54 -21.94
CA GLU A 93 -16.68 18.56 -21.35
C GLU A 93 -15.46 17.92 -20.68
N ALA A 94 -14.27 18.29 -21.15
CA ALA A 94 -13.03 17.70 -20.67
C ALA A 94 -12.59 18.33 -19.33
N VAL A 95 -12.58 17.53 -18.27
CA VAL A 95 -11.99 17.92 -16.97
C VAL A 95 -10.48 18.01 -17.16
N SER A 96 -9.91 19.22 -17.05
CA SER A 96 -8.49 19.43 -17.32
C SER A 96 -7.86 20.55 -16.48
N CYS A 97 -6.53 20.54 -16.41
CA CYS A 97 -5.75 21.62 -15.80
C CYS A 97 -4.45 21.86 -16.60
N PRO A 98 -3.99 23.12 -16.68
CA PRO A 98 -2.72 23.43 -17.34
C PRO A 98 -1.53 22.85 -16.57
N PHE A 99 -0.42 22.64 -17.27
CA PHE A 99 0.85 22.31 -16.65
C PHE A 99 1.33 23.42 -15.71
N PRO A 100 2.18 23.10 -14.72
CA PRO A 100 2.87 24.11 -13.93
C PRO A 100 3.79 24.94 -14.82
N ASP A 101 4.15 26.15 -14.37
CA ASP A 101 5.11 27.01 -15.07
C ASP A 101 6.35 26.23 -15.51
N ALA A 102 6.83 26.44 -16.74
CA ALA A 102 7.95 25.66 -17.29
C ALA A 102 9.25 25.80 -16.48
N ASN A 103 9.42 26.85 -15.67
CA ASN A 103 10.58 27.01 -14.78
C ASN A 103 10.39 26.36 -13.41
N SER A 104 9.19 25.85 -13.12
CA SER A 104 8.90 25.15 -11.88
C SER A 104 9.51 23.74 -11.93
N PHE A 105 10.30 23.40 -10.92
CA PHE A 105 10.80 22.05 -10.72
C PHE A 105 10.52 21.64 -9.28
N VAL A 106 9.78 20.54 -9.14
CA VAL A 106 9.49 19.90 -7.86
C VAL A 106 9.96 18.46 -7.99
N GLU A 107 10.98 18.09 -7.23
CA GLU A 107 11.65 16.78 -7.32
C GLU A 107 10.66 15.62 -7.12
N GLU A 108 9.75 15.75 -6.14
CA GLU A 108 8.71 14.75 -5.90
C GLU A 108 7.54 14.79 -6.90
N GLY A 109 7.49 15.79 -7.78
CA GLY A 109 6.41 16.03 -8.74
C GLY A 109 5.19 16.75 -8.17
N TRP A 110 4.09 16.72 -8.93
CA TRP A 110 2.81 17.35 -8.58
C TRP A 110 1.70 16.31 -8.52
N ASP A 111 0.99 16.25 -7.41
CA ASP A 111 -0.25 15.48 -7.30
C ASP A 111 -1.29 16.07 -8.25
N ILE A 112 -1.87 15.21 -9.08
CA ILE A 112 -3.03 15.53 -9.90
C ILE A 112 -4.25 15.27 -9.02
N VAL A 113 -4.98 16.32 -8.66
CA VAL A 113 -6.06 16.27 -7.66
C VAL A 113 -7.39 16.61 -8.32
N LEU A 114 -8.32 15.68 -8.20
CA LEU A 114 -9.72 15.84 -8.61
C LEU A 114 -10.52 16.34 -7.42
N SER A 115 -11.24 17.44 -7.59
CA SER A 115 -12.05 18.08 -6.56
C SER A 115 -13.49 18.24 -7.02
N VAL A 116 -14.44 18.04 -6.11
CA VAL A 116 -15.86 18.27 -6.34
C VAL A 116 -16.43 19.26 -5.32
N SER A 117 -17.24 20.21 -5.78
CA SER A 117 -18.04 21.11 -4.94
C SER A 117 -19.47 20.55 -4.86
N PRO A 118 -19.80 19.72 -3.86
CA PRO A 118 -21.07 18.98 -3.84
C PRO A 118 -22.31 19.87 -3.83
N TYR A 119 -22.22 21.06 -3.23
CA TYR A 119 -23.34 21.98 -3.06
C TYR A 119 -23.47 23.02 -4.19
N GLU A 120 -22.50 23.07 -5.11
CA GLU A 120 -22.50 23.96 -6.26
C GLU A 120 -23.19 23.27 -7.44
N ARG A 121 -24.28 23.86 -7.94
CA ARG A 121 -25.09 23.28 -9.01
C ARG A 121 -24.74 23.94 -10.34
N VAL A 122 -24.14 23.18 -11.24
CA VAL A 122 -23.84 23.56 -12.61
C VAL A 122 -24.95 23.03 -13.52
N PRO A 123 -25.67 23.89 -14.26
CA PRO A 123 -26.70 23.45 -15.21
C PRO A 123 -26.13 22.48 -16.26
N SER A 124 -26.85 21.41 -16.58
CA SER A 124 -26.37 20.36 -17.48
C SER A 124 -27.49 19.69 -18.28
N GLY A 125 -27.09 18.93 -19.30
CA GLY A 125 -27.98 18.28 -20.27
C GLY A 125 -28.26 19.15 -21.49
N ASN A 126 -29.07 18.65 -22.41
CA ASN A 126 -29.47 19.41 -23.59
C ASN A 126 -30.65 20.34 -23.22
N PRO A 127 -30.56 21.65 -23.48
CA PRO A 127 -31.68 22.56 -23.22
C PRO A 127 -32.95 22.12 -23.95
N ASP A 128 -34.08 22.18 -23.25
CA ASP A 128 -35.37 21.87 -23.87
C ASP A 128 -35.77 23.01 -24.81
N VAL A 129 -35.82 22.71 -26.11
CA VAL A 129 -36.19 23.66 -27.18
C VAL A 129 -37.67 24.06 -27.14
N HIS A 130 -38.50 23.34 -26.37
CA HIS A 130 -39.91 23.66 -26.17
C HIS A 130 -40.17 24.55 -24.94
N GLU A 131 -39.17 24.76 -24.07
CA GLU A 131 -39.26 25.72 -22.97
C GLU A 131 -38.86 27.12 -23.46
N GLU A 132 -39.62 28.15 -23.09
CA GLU A 132 -39.29 29.55 -23.40
C GLU A 132 -39.06 30.35 -22.10
N PRO A 133 -37.81 30.81 -21.84
CA PRO A 133 -36.58 30.55 -22.60
C PRO A 133 -36.08 29.11 -22.39
N PRO A 134 -35.31 28.54 -23.34
CA PRO A 134 -34.74 27.20 -23.18
C PRO A 134 -33.92 27.09 -21.90
N ARG A 135 -34.17 26.05 -21.10
CA ARG A 135 -33.41 25.77 -19.86
C ARG A 135 -32.78 24.40 -19.89
N TYR A 136 -31.67 24.29 -19.16
CA TYR A 136 -31.03 23.02 -18.87
C TYR A 136 -31.91 22.18 -17.93
N PRO A 137 -32.19 20.91 -18.27
CA PRO A 137 -33.10 20.07 -17.49
C PRO A 137 -32.48 19.52 -16.19
N TYR A 138 -31.15 19.48 -16.09
CA TYR A 138 -30.44 18.85 -14.99
C TYR A 138 -29.40 19.77 -14.35
N VAL A 139 -28.89 19.34 -13.20
CA VAL A 139 -27.74 19.96 -12.54
C VAL A 139 -26.71 18.90 -12.18
N MET A 140 -25.44 19.24 -12.35
CA MET A 140 -24.28 18.45 -11.91
C MET A 140 -23.47 19.23 -10.89
N PRO A 141 -22.68 18.57 -10.03
CA PRO A 141 -21.74 19.28 -9.18
C PRO A 141 -20.65 19.94 -10.03
N SER A 142 -20.06 21.03 -9.52
CA SER A 142 -18.82 21.56 -10.10
C SER A 142 -17.66 20.60 -9.81
N ILE A 143 -16.95 20.17 -10.86
CA ILE A 143 -15.79 19.28 -10.81
C ILE A 143 -14.60 20.02 -11.40
N SER A 144 -13.44 19.90 -10.77
CA SER A 144 -12.22 20.55 -11.24
C SER A 144 -10.97 19.70 -10.98
N LEU A 145 -9.97 19.87 -11.85
CA LEU A 145 -8.67 19.23 -11.75
C LEU A 145 -7.62 20.27 -11.38
N HIS A 146 -6.68 19.92 -10.51
CA HIS A 146 -5.62 20.83 -10.07
C HIS A 146 -4.30 20.08 -9.92
N LEU A 147 -3.19 20.81 -10.03
CA LEU A 147 -1.86 20.30 -9.74
C LEU A 147 -1.36 20.87 -8.42
N ILE A 148 -1.00 19.99 -7.48
CA ILE A 148 -0.50 20.38 -6.16
C ILE A 148 0.94 19.87 -6.01
N PRO A 149 1.94 20.76 -5.79
CA PRO A 149 3.32 20.33 -5.64
C PRO A 149 3.51 19.45 -4.40
N ARG A 150 4.31 18.38 -4.54
CA ARG A 150 4.70 17.54 -3.40
C ARG A 150 5.89 18.16 -2.67
N ASN A 151 5.68 18.46 -1.39
CA ASN A 151 6.65 19.18 -0.58
C ASN A 151 7.25 18.30 0.55
N GLY A 152 7.32 16.98 0.35
CA GLY A 152 7.85 16.01 1.33
C GLY A 152 7.01 15.82 2.61
N LYS A 153 5.93 16.58 2.78
CA LYS A 153 4.96 16.43 3.89
C LYS A 153 3.71 15.68 3.42
N ILE A 154 2.96 15.13 4.38
CA ILE A 154 1.61 14.63 4.10
C ILE A 154 0.74 15.82 3.72
N ASN A 155 0.40 15.92 2.44
CA ASN A 155 -0.58 16.87 1.96
C ASN A 155 -1.95 16.43 2.49
N THR A 156 -2.57 17.29 3.30
CA THR A 156 -3.97 17.11 3.70
C THR A 156 -4.81 17.83 2.65
N TYR A 157 -5.65 17.08 1.95
CA TYR A 157 -6.56 17.61 0.93
C TYR A 157 -7.93 17.89 1.55
N ASP A 158 -8.74 18.68 0.83
CA ASP A 158 -10.15 18.85 1.18
C ASP A 158 -10.86 17.47 1.17
N PRO A 159 -11.84 17.20 2.06
CA PRO A 159 -12.54 15.92 2.07
C PRO A 159 -13.19 15.55 0.72
N PHE A 160 -13.55 16.53 -0.11
CA PHE A 160 -14.13 16.30 -1.43
C PHE A 160 -13.08 16.35 -2.55
N SER A 161 -11.81 16.15 -2.21
CA SER A 161 -10.70 16.03 -3.14
C SER A 161 -10.02 14.66 -3.05
N VAL A 162 -9.60 14.12 -4.19
CA VAL A 162 -8.88 12.85 -4.30
C VAL A 162 -7.71 12.98 -5.25
N VAL A 163 -6.54 12.45 -4.85
CA VAL A 163 -5.37 12.39 -5.73
C VAL A 163 -5.60 11.30 -6.76
N VAL A 164 -5.64 11.65 -8.04
CA VAL A 164 -5.91 10.70 -9.14
C VAL A 164 -4.66 10.35 -9.93
N GLY A 165 -3.57 11.08 -9.77
CA GLY A 165 -2.34 10.84 -10.51
C GLY A 165 -1.14 11.60 -9.95
N LEU A 166 0.02 11.37 -10.54
CA LEU A 166 1.23 12.12 -10.26
C LEU A 166 1.85 12.59 -11.57
N LEU A 167 2.04 13.90 -11.69
CA LEU A 167 2.77 14.51 -12.79
C LEU A 167 4.25 14.66 -12.39
N ARG A 168 5.15 14.22 -13.24
CA ARG A 168 6.60 14.43 -13.11
C ARG A 168 7.14 15.22 -14.27
N LYS A 169 8.27 15.87 -14.06
CA LYS A 169 9.04 16.54 -15.10
C LYS A 169 10.39 15.85 -15.25
N ASN A 170 10.74 15.47 -16.48
CA ASN A 170 12.07 14.98 -16.83
C ASN A 170 12.66 15.81 -17.99
N GLU A 171 13.79 15.39 -18.54
CA GLU A 171 14.45 16.08 -19.67
C GLU A 171 13.58 16.18 -20.94
N ALA A 172 12.63 15.26 -21.12
CA ALA A 172 11.73 15.23 -22.28
C ALA A 172 10.43 16.02 -22.06
N GLY A 173 10.19 16.50 -20.84
CA GLY A 173 9.01 17.28 -20.47
C GLY A 173 8.19 16.67 -19.34
N TYR A 174 6.93 17.09 -19.27
CA TYR A 174 5.98 16.59 -18.28
C TYR A 174 5.42 15.23 -18.70
N MET A 175 5.32 14.30 -17.75
CA MET A 175 4.76 12.97 -17.92
C MET A 175 3.95 12.53 -16.71
N ILE A 176 2.95 11.68 -16.93
CA ILE A 176 2.23 10.99 -15.85
C ILE A 176 3.11 9.83 -15.36
N ASP A 177 3.30 9.73 -14.04
CA ASP A 177 4.02 8.62 -13.43
C ASP A 177 3.18 7.33 -13.50
N GLY A 178 3.57 6.42 -14.39
CA GLY A 178 2.89 5.13 -14.56
C GLY A 178 3.03 4.17 -13.37
N ASN A 179 3.93 4.44 -12.41
CA ASN A 179 4.04 3.66 -11.18
C ASN A 179 3.16 4.23 -10.06
N PHE A 180 2.45 5.33 -10.30
CA PHE A 180 1.54 5.88 -9.32
C PHE A 180 0.27 5.04 -9.26
N ILE A 181 -0.04 4.49 -8.09
CA ILE A 181 -1.30 3.82 -7.81
C ILE A 181 -2.18 4.81 -7.04
N PRO A 182 -3.30 5.28 -7.62
CA PRO A 182 -4.24 6.14 -6.93
C PRO A 182 -4.87 5.47 -5.71
N PRO A 183 -5.37 6.25 -4.73
CA PRO A 183 -6.35 5.81 -3.75
C PRO A 183 -7.36 4.85 -4.36
N SER A 184 -7.58 3.72 -3.71
CA SER A 184 -8.31 2.59 -4.28
C SER A 184 -9.02 1.85 -3.16
N LEU A 185 -10.32 1.62 -3.33
CA LEU A 185 -11.11 0.92 -2.32
C LEU A 185 -10.67 -0.53 -2.14
N PHE A 186 -10.34 -1.20 -3.24
CA PHE A 186 -10.05 -2.63 -3.24
C PHE A 186 -8.84 -2.96 -4.11
N MET A 187 -8.24 -4.13 -3.89
CA MET A 187 -7.20 -4.65 -4.77
C MET A 187 -7.70 -4.86 -6.21
N ALA A 188 -9.02 -5.00 -6.41
CA ALA A 188 -9.67 -5.07 -7.72
C ALA A 188 -9.79 -3.72 -8.44
N SER A 189 -9.57 -2.58 -7.76
CA SER A 189 -9.85 -1.24 -8.32
C SER A 189 -8.81 -0.74 -9.31
N HIS A 190 -7.60 -1.31 -9.31
CA HIS A 190 -6.51 -0.90 -10.17
C HIS A 190 -5.75 -2.11 -10.72
N GLN A 191 -5.30 -2.03 -11.97
CA GLN A 191 -4.61 -3.14 -12.64
C GLN A 191 -3.36 -3.57 -11.87
N ASP A 192 -2.50 -2.64 -11.46
CA ASP A 192 -1.29 -2.99 -10.69
C ASP A 192 -1.60 -3.62 -9.33
N LEU A 193 -2.68 -3.20 -8.66
CA LEU A 193 -3.10 -3.83 -7.42
C LEU A 193 -3.53 -5.28 -7.64
N ARG A 194 -4.24 -5.58 -8.72
CA ARG A 194 -4.57 -6.97 -9.09
C ARG A 194 -3.30 -7.80 -9.33
N HIS A 195 -2.30 -7.22 -9.98
CA HIS A 195 -1.00 -7.86 -10.19
C HIS A 195 -0.27 -8.11 -8.87
N TYR A 196 -0.20 -7.11 -7.98
CA TYR A 196 0.37 -7.27 -6.64
C TYR A 196 -0.34 -8.39 -5.87
N MET A 197 -1.67 -8.42 -5.87
CA MET A 197 -2.42 -9.45 -5.15
C MET A 197 -2.13 -10.87 -5.67
N GLY A 198 -2.07 -11.03 -7.00
CA GLY A 198 -1.66 -12.28 -7.62
C GLY A 198 -0.22 -12.67 -7.29
N SER A 199 0.70 -11.72 -7.32
CA SER A 199 2.11 -11.92 -6.97
C SER A 199 2.27 -12.34 -5.51
N PHE A 200 1.64 -11.63 -4.57
CA PHE A 200 1.70 -11.94 -3.14
C PHE A 200 1.14 -13.33 -2.86
N THR A 201 -0.01 -13.67 -3.44
CA THR A 201 -0.61 -15.01 -3.29
C THR A 201 0.34 -16.11 -3.76
N LYS A 202 0.97 -15.91 -4.93
CA LYS A 202 1.94 -16.86 -5.48
C LYS A 202 3.18 -16.99 -4.58
N THR A 203 3.75 -15.88 -4.12
CA THR A 203 4.95 -15.88 -3.28
C THR A 203 4.68 -16.51 -1.91
N ILE A 204 3.56 -16.20 -1.27
CA ILE A 204 3.16 -16.84 0.01
C ILE A 204 2.99 -18.35 -0.17
N GLY A 205 2.37 -18.80 -1.27
CA GLY A 205 2.22 -20.23 -1.56
C GLY A 205 3.57 -20.95 -1.74
N LYS A 206 4.56 -20.29 -2.36
CA LYS A 206 5.92 -20.81 -2.46
C LYS A 206 6.63 -20.87 -1.10
N ILE A 207 6.51 -19.81 -0.30
CA ILE A 207 7.05 -19.78 1.07
C ILE A 207 6.45 -20.92 1.89
N ASP A 208 5.12 -21.08 1.92
CA ASP A 208 4.44 -22.19 2.62
C ASP A 208 4.99 -23.55 2.19
N SER A 209 5.09 -23.79 0.88
CA SER A 209 5.61 -25.03 0.32
C SER A 209 7.07 -25.30 0.71
N SER A 210 7.93 -24.28 0.67
CA SER A 210 9.33 -24.40 1.06
C SER A 210 9.48 -24.64 2.55
N VAL A 211 8.72 -23.92 3.38
CA VAL A 211 8.80 -24.02 4.84
C VAL A 211 8.28 -25.38 5.33
N ARG A 212 7.23 -25.95 4.72
CA ARG A 212 6.78 -27.33 5.02
C ARG A 212 7.88 -28.35 4.79
N LYS A 213 8.58 -28.27 3.65
CA LYS A 213 9.73 -29.15 3.35
C LYS A 213 10.85 -28.99 4.38
N ILE A 214 11.13 -27.77 4.84
CA ILE A 214 12.13 -27.51 5.88
C ILE A 214 11.72 -28.19 7.19
N VAL A 215 10.45 -28.05 7.60
CA VAL A 215 9.93 -28.70 8.83
C VAL A 215 10.05 -30.21 8.73
N GLU A 216 9.62 -30.82 7.62
CA GLU A 216 9.71 -32.27 7.38
C GLU A 216 11.17 -32.76 7.48
N LYS A 217 12.10 -32.08 6.81
CA LYS A 217 13.54 -32.43 6.83
C LYS A 217 14.13 -32.30 8.23
N ALA A 218 13.85 -31.20 8.92
CA ALA A 218 14.37 -30.97 10.27
C ALA A 218 13.84 -32.00 11.28
N GLN A 219 12.56 -32.41 11.15
CA GLN A 219 11.96 -33.41 12.03
C GLN A 219 12.48 -34.83 11.76
N ALA A 220 12.89 -35.14 10.54
CA ALA A 220 13.46 -36.43 10.18
C ALA A 220 14.91 -36.63 10.64
N GLN A 221 15.61 -35.56 11.05
CA GLN A 221 16.99 -35.64 11.52
C GLN A 221 17.07 -36.30 12.91
N ALA A 222 17.90 -37.35 13.03
CA ALA A 222 18.12 -38.05 14.30
C ALA A 222 18.78 -37.16 15.37
N SER A 223 19.63 -36.23 14.95
CA SER A 223 20.24 -35.19 15.79
C SER A 223 20.24 -33.88 15.02
N ARG A 224 19.82 -32.79 15.67
CA ARG A 224 19.72 -31.44 15.09
C ARG A 224 20.83 -30.54 15.63
N THR A 225 21.35 -29.67 14.78
CA THR A 225 22.27 -28.60 15.20
C THR A 225 21.49 -27.42 15.81
N SER A 226 22.21 -26.48 16.44
CA SER A 226 21.64 -25.23 16.99
C SER A 226 20.86 -24.44 15.91
N GLU A 227 21.43 -24.36 14.71
CA GLU A 227 20.85 -23.71 13.54
C GLU A 227 19.61 -24.46 13.06
N ALA A 228 19.65 -25.79 13.01
CA ALA A 228 18.50 -26.60 12.59
C ALA A 228 17.32 -26.46 13.56
N GLU A 229 17.57 -26.40 14.87
CA GLU A 229 16.54 -26.10 15.87
C GLU A 229 15.96 -24.69 15.69
N SER A 230 16.83 -23.69 15.49
CA SER A 230 16.42 -22.30 15.28
C SER A 230 15.59 -22.12 14.02
N VAL A 231 16.01 -22.74 12.91
CA VAL A 231 15.28 -22.75 11.64
C VAL A 231 13.93 -23.44 11.80
N LEU A 232 13.86 -24.56 12.53
CA LEU A 232 12.61 -25.27 12.79
C LEU A 232 11.63 -24.42 13.60
N LEU A 233 12.10 -23.69 14.61
CA LEU A 233 11.28 -22.76 15.39
C LEU A 233 10.68 -21.69 14.47
N LEU A 234 11.53 -20.99 13.72
CA LEU A 234 11.10 -19.92 12.80
C LEU A 234 10.14 -20.46 11.72
N SER A 235 10.42 -21.65 11.20
CA SER A 235 9.56 -22.31 10.20
C SER A 235 8.16 -22.60 10.76
N LYS A 236 8.05 -23.04 12.01
CA LYS A 236 6.75 -23.26 12.66
C LYS A 236 5.98 -21.94 12.87
N GLU A 237 6.66 -20.86 13.25
CA GLU A 237 6.03 -19.54 13.36
C GLU A 237 5.53 -19.02 12.01
N VAL A 238 6.31 -19.19 10.94
CA VAL A 238 5.90 -18.84 9.58
C VAL A 238 4.64 -19.60 9.16
N LEU A 239 4.58 -20.93 9.37
CA LEU A 239 3.41 -21.73 9.00
C LEU A 239 2.17 -21.35 9.81
N ARG A 240 2.31 -21.06 11.11
CA ARG A 240 1.21 -20.55 11.93
C ARG A 240 0.68 -19.22 11.41
N SER A 241 1.58 -18.33 11.06
CA SER A 241 1.26 -17.02 10.51
C SER A 241 0.52 -17.13 9.17
N ILE A 242 1.03 -17.93 8.23
CA ILE A 242 0.36 -18.21 6.95
C ILE A 242 -1.02 -18.83 7.16
N SER A 243 -1.17 -19.77 8.09
CA SER A 243 -2.45 -20.39 8.40
C SER A 243 -3.51 -19.37 8.86
N SER A 244 -3.10 -18.28 9.51
CA SER A 244 -4.00 -17.21 9.96
C SER A 244 -4.53 -16.33 8.82
N LEU A 245 -3.86 -16.34 7.66
CA LEU A 245 -4.23 -15.56 6.48
C LEU A 245 -5.41 -16.16 5.70
N ASN A 246 -5.67 -17.45 5.88
CA ASN A 246 -6.30 -18.27 4.84
C ASN A 246 -7.75 -17.89 4.48
N PHE A 247 -8.61 -17.54 5.43
CA PHE A 247 -10.05 -17.46 5.12
C PHE A 247 -10.39 -16.33 4.14
N ASP A 248 -10.06 -15.09 4.47
CA ASP A 248 -10.36 -13.95 3.60
C ASP A 248 -9.45 -13.91 2.36
N TRP A 249 -8.20 -14.33 2.50
CA TRP A 249 -7.25 -14.37 1.39
C TRP A 249 -7.71 -15.32 0.28
N ILE A 250 -8.25 -16.50 0.62
CA ILE A 250 -8.73 -17.47 -0.35
C ILE A 250 -10.06 -17.03 -0.97
N ASN A 251 -10.99 -16.52 -0.16
CA ASN A 251 -12.36 -16.29 -0.61
C ASN A 251 -12.60 -14.89 -1.18
N ARG A 252 -11.79 -13.90 -0.81
CA ARG A 252 -12.07 -12.47 -1.03
C ARG A 252 -10.82 -11.64 -1.33
N SER A 253 -9.73 -12.25 -1.79
CA SER A 253 -8.45 -11.57 -2.04
C SER A 253 -8.58 -10.23 -2.78
N TYR A 254 -9.28 -10.23 -3.92
CA TYR A 254 -9.44 -9.01 -4.73
C TYR A 254 -10.42 -7.98 -4.12
N SER A 255 -11.23 -8.39 -3.16
CA SER A 255 -12.15 -7.53 -2.39
C SER A 255 -11.54 -7.03 -1.07
N LEU A 256 -10.29 -7.37 -0.77
CA LEU A 256 -9.56 -6.73 0.34
C LEU A 256 -9.14 -5.32 -0.06
N THR A 257 -9.09 -4.41 0.92
CA THR A 257 -8.52 -3.09 0.69
C THR A 257 -6.99 -3.16 0.61
N PRO A 258 -6.33 -2.22 -0.07
CA PRO A 258 -4.86 -2.14 -0.06
C PRO A 258 -4.28 -2.07 1.36
N TYR A 259 -4.93 -1.35 2.27
CA TYR A 259 -4.52 -1.30 3.68
C TYR A 259 -4.62 -2.66 4.37
N GLN A 260 -5.74 -3.38 4.20
CA GLN A 260 -5.92 -4.71 4.82
C GLN A 260 -4.85 -5.70 4.34
N VAL A 261 -4.51 -5.68 3.05
CA VAL A 261 -3.43 -6.51 2.51
C VAL A 261 -2.08 -6.14 3.13
N ILE A 262 -1.75 -4.86 3.21
CA ILE A 262 -0.50 -4.40 3.84
C ILE A 262 -0.47 -4.76 5.32
N GLN A 263 -1.52 -4.48 6.08
CA GLN A 263 -1.63 -4.83 7.51
C GLN A 263 -1.39 -6.33 7.74
N THR A 264 -2.00 -7.15 6.90
CA THR A 264 -1.89 -8.61 6.95
C THR A 264 -0.45 -9.07 6.70
N LEU A 265 0.18 -8.56 5.64
CA LEU A 265 1.54 -8.97 5.26
C LEU A 265 2.63 -8.36 6.16
N THR A 266 2.39 -7.17 6.72
CA THR A 266 3.23 -6.61 7.79
C THR A 266 3.15 -7.46 9.05
N SER A 267 1.95 -7.95 9.41
CA SER A 267 1.78 -8.86 10.56
C SER A 267 2.48 -10.20 10.32
N PHE A 268 2.44 -10.69 9.07
CA PHE A 268 3.23 -11.85 8.66
C PHE A 268 4.74 -11.62 8.85
N ALA A 269 5.31 -10.52 8.35
CA ALA A 269 6.71 -10.17 8.60
C ALA A 269 7.02 -10.02 10.11
N GLY A 270 6.10 -9.41 10.87
CA GLY A 270 6.19 -9.26 12.32
C GLY A 270 6.29 -10.58 13.08
N SER A 271 5.61 -11.63 12.62
CA SER A 271 5.69 -12.96 13.22
C SER A 271 7.11 -13.56 13.12
N ILE A 272 7.84 -13.28 12.04
CA ILE A 272 9.22 -13.75 11.86
C ILE A 272 10.17 -13.01 12.81
N LEU A 273 10.02 -11.69 12.90
CA LEU A 273 10.82 -10.89 13.83
C LEU A 273 10.54 -11.29 15.29
N THR A 274 9.28 -11.58 15.62
CA THR A 274 8.88 -12.12 16.92
C THR A 274 9.50 -13.50 17.17
N GLY A 275 9.53 -14.36 16.15
CA GLY A 275 10.20 -15.66 16.21
C GLY A 275 11.69 -15.55 16.56
N LEU A 276 12.39 -14.54 16.01
CA LEU A 276 13.80 -14.27 16.36
C LEU A 276 13.97 -13.84 17.83
N CYS A 277 12.96 -13.24 18.45
CA CYS A 277 12.99 -12.89 19.88
C CYS A 277 12.88 -14.10 20.81
N PHE A 278 12.40 -15.26 20.31
CA PHE A 278 12.34 -16.48 21.10
C PHE A 278 13.67 -17.24 21.16
N LEU A 279 14.62 -16.89 20.31
CA LEU A 279 15.97 -17.46 20.31
C LEU A 279 16.85 -16.81 21.37
N GLY A 280 17.73 -17.59 22.00
CA GLY A 280 18.80 -17.05 22.81
C GLY A 280 19.73 -16.15 21.96
N LYS A 281 20.43 -15.20 22.59
CA LYS A 281 21.31 -14.25 21.86
C LYS A 281 22.30 -14.95 20.92
N LYS A 282 22.93 -16.03 21.40
CA LYS A 282 23.89 -16.82 20.63
C LYS A 282 23.22 -17.52 19.44
N GLU A 283 22.09 -18.19 19.67
CA GLU A 283 21.31 -18.91 18.64
C GLU A 283 20.81 -17.95 17.54
N ARG A 284 20.37 -16.75 17.94
CA ARG A 284 19.97 -15.68 17.01
C ARG A 284 21.13 -15.24 16.12
N GLU A 285 22.31 -15.03 16.68
CA GLU A 285 23.49 -14.67 15.89
C GLU A 285 23.92 -15.79 14.94
N GLU A 286 23.87 -17.05 15.39
CA GLU A 286 24.17 -18.24 14.58
C GLU A 286 23.19 -18.41 13.42
N VAL A 287 21.88 -18.33 13.68
CA VAL A 287 20.86 -18.51 12.62
C VAL A 287 20.87 -17.38 11.59
N LEU A 288 21.18 -16.14 12.01
CA LEU A 288 21.27 -15.03 11.05
C LEU A 288 22.53 -15.13 10.18
N LYS A 289 23.66 -15.60 10.73
CA LYS A 289 24.85 -15.92 9.92
C LYS A 289 24.56 -17.07 8.96
N TYR A 290 23.85 -18.08 9.42
CA TYR A 290 23.38 -19.17 8.58
C TYR A 290 22.49 -18.67 7.44
N PHE A 291 21.55 -17.77 7.70
CA PHE A 291 20.73 -17.14 6.65
C PHE A 291 21.58 -16.38 5.64
N TYR A 292 22.55 -15.59 6.12
CA TYR A 292 23.48 -14.86 5.26
C TYR A 292 24.24 -15.79 4.31
N GLU A 293 24.66 -16.98 4.75
CA GLU A 293 25.31 -17.95 3.86
C GLU A 293 24.42 -18.36 2.68
N TRP A 294 23.10 -18.41 2.88
CA TRP A 294 22.15 -18.93 1.89
C TRP A 294 21.50 -17.87 1.01
N ASN A 295 21.29 -16.64 1.50
CA ASN A 295 20.67 -15.55 0.73
C ASN A 295 21.58 -14.34 0.50
N GLY A 296 22.78 -14.30 1.09
CA GLY A 296 23.72 -13.18 0.94
C GLY A 296 23.32 -11.88 1.65
N ILE A 297 22.23 -11.88 2.44
CA ILE A 297 21.74 -10.69 3.14
C ILE A 297 22.34 -10.64 4.54
N ALA A 298 23.10 -9.59 4.82
CA ALA A 298 23.77 -9.43 6.10
C ALA A 298 22.76 -9.47 7.27
N PRO A 299 23.11 -10.06 8.44
CA PRO A 299 22.22 -10.18 9.60
C PRO A 299 21.49 -8.87 9.96
N ALA A 300 22.24 -7.77 10.09
CA ALA A 300 21.69 -6.47 10.43
C ALA A 300 20.72 -5.94 9.35
N THR A 301 21.05 -6.15 8.07
CA THR A 301 20.18 -5.75 6.95
C THR A 301 18.87 -6.53 6.95
N PHE A 302 18.91 -7.84 7.21
CA PHE A 302 17.70 -8.69 7.27
C PHE A 302 16.74 -8.23 8.38
N GLU A 303 17.27 -7.98 9.57
CA GLU A 303 16.48 -7.49 10.70
C GLU A 303 15.95 -6.09 10.47
N GLN A 304 16.77 -5.21 9.87
CA GLN A 304 16.36 -3.86 9.50
C GLN A 304 15.22 -3.89 8.46
N GLN A 305 15.29 -4.74 7.44
CA GLN A 305 14.23 -4.89 6.44
C GLN A 305 12.90 -5.31 7.08
N LEU A 306 12.94 -6.27 8.02
CA LEU A 306 11.74 -6.67 8.77
C LEU A 306 11.20 -5.52 9.63
N ALA A 307 12.07 -4.81 10.35
CA ALA A 307 11.68 -3.70 11.22
C ALA A 307 11.09 -2.51 10.44
N GLU A 308 11.69 -2.16 9.30
CA GLU A 308 11.22 -1.07 8.45
C GLU A 308 9.79 -1.31 7.96
N VAL A 309 9.48 -2.55 7.54
CA VAL A 309 8.13 -2.94 7.11
C VAL A 309 7.10 -2.80 8.24
N ILE A 310 7.49 -3.14 9.47
CA ILE A 310 6.61 -3.10 10.65
C ILE A 310 6.30 -1.67 11.08
N HIS A 311 7.26 -0.77 10.95
CA HIS A 311 7.15 0.59 11.49
C HIS A 311 6.76 1.66 10.47
N LYS A 312 6.72 1.33 9.17
CA LYS A 312 6.36 2.32 8.15
C LYS A 312 4.86 2.61 8.16
N PRO A 313 4.46 3.88 8.32
CA PRO A 313 3.05 4.25 8.28
C PRO A 313 2.50 4.06 6.86
N TYR A 314 1.29 3.51 6.79
CA TYR A 314 0.54 3.43 5.54
C TYR A 314 0.09 4.82 5.10
N ASN A 315 0.20 5.10 3.80
CA ASN A 315 -0.30 6.33 3.19
C ASN A 315 -1.14 5.96 1.97
N HIS A 316 -2.45 6.22 2.06
CA HIS A 316 -3.40 5.85 1.02
C HIS A 316 -3.25 6.65 -0.28
N ASN A 317 -2.63 7.84 -0.22
CA ASN A 317 -2.25 8.60 -1.42
C ASN A 317 -0.92 8.12 -2.04
N ARG A 318 -0.26 7.14 -1.42
CA ARG A 318 1.03 6.57 -1.85
C ARG A 318 1.04 5.04 -1.71
N ILE A 319 -0.02 4.37 -2.18
CA ILE A 319 -0.23 2.92 -2.02
C ILE A 319 0.99 2.13 -2.51
N ASN A 320 1.54 2.49 -3.67
CA ASN A 320 2.65 1.78 -4.30
C ASN A 320 3.89 1.68 -3.38
N HIS A 321 4.18 2.69 -2.56
CA HIS A 321 5.31 2.66 -1.63
C HIS A 321 5.20 1.54 -0.59
N SER A 322 3.98 1.19 -0.19
CA SER A 322 3.74 0.09 0.75
C SER A 322 3.78 -1.25 0.02
N MET A 323 3.23 -1.31 -1.20
CA MET A 323 3.22 -2.52 -2.03
C MET A 323 4.64 -2.97 -2.41
N VAL A 324 5.49 -2.05 -2.88
CA VAL A 324 6.89 -2.34 -3.23
C VAL A 324 7.68 -2.83 -2.02
N MET A 325 7.48 -2.18 -0.87
CA MET A 325 8.16 -2.54 0.37
C MET A 325 7.80 -3.96 0.83
N ILE A 326 6.50 -4.27 0.87
CA ILE A 326 6.02 -5.61 1.23
C ILE A 326 6.47 -6.66 0.21
N LYS A 327 6.45 -6.32 -1.09
CA LYS A 327 6.99 -7.20 -2.12
C LYS A 327 8.45 -7.54 -1.85
N GLY A 328 9.28 -6.54 -1.54
CA GLY A 328 10.70 -6.73 -1.27
C GLY A 328 10.96 -7.73 -0.15
N ILE A 329 10.27 -7.60 1.00
CA ILE A 329 10.46 -8.56 2.10
C ILE A 329 9.94 -9.96 1.74
N LEU A 330 8.83 -10.07 1.02
CA LEU A 330 8.31 -11.37 0.58
C LEU A 330 9.27 -12.07 -0.41
N ASP A 331 9.87 -11.33 -1.34
CA ASP A 331 10.87 -11.86 -2.27
C ASP A 331 12.10 -12.37 -1.50
N THR A 332 12.60 -11.59 -0.52
CA THR A 332 13.72 -12.00 0.36
C THR A 332 13.41 -13.28 1.13
N LEU A 333 12.20 -13.43 1.66
CA LEU A 333 11.78 -14.63 2.39
C LEU A 333 11.60 -15.83 1.46
N GLU A 334 11.04 -15.62 0.26
CA GLU A 334 10.93 -16.64 -0.78
C GLU A 334 12.31 -17.19 -1.16
N GLU A 335 13.28 -16.32 -1.38
CA GLU A 335 14.65 -16.71 -1.70
C GLU A 335 15.30 -17.51 -0.56
N LEU A 336 15.21 -17.00 0.67
CA LEU A 336 15.80 -17.64 1.86
C LEU A 336 15.23 -19.03 2.11
N PHE A 337 13.91 -19.15 2.29
CA PHE A 337 13.29 -20.45 2.55
C PHE A 337 13.36 -21.36 1.32
N GLY A 338 13.34 -20.79 0.12
CA GLY A 338 13.62 -21.50 -1.12
C GLY A 338 14.99 -22.18 -1.09
N ALA A 339 16.04 -21.46 -0.73
CA ALA A 339 17.40 -21.98 -0.62
C ALA A 339 17.52 -23.08 0.45
N ILE A 340 17.06 -22.81 1.68
CA ILE A 340 17.13 -23.78 2.78
C ILE A 340 16.33 -25.05 2.46
N SER A 341 15.18 -24.93 1.80
CA SER A 341 14.35 -26.09 1.43
C SER A 341 15.03 -27.04 0.43
N ARG A 342 16.04 -26.58 -0.32
CA ARG A 342 16.79 -27.39 -1.28
C ARG A 342 17.96 -28.15 -0.67
N LEU A 343 18.36 -27.83 0.55
CA LEU A 343 19.48 -28.51 1.25
C LEU A 343 19.15 -29.97 1.51
N GLU A 344 20.17 -30.81 1.56
CA GLU A 344 19.98 -32.23 1.89
C GLU A 344 19.51 -32.37 3.34
N PHE A 345 20.14 -31.61 4.24
CA PHE A 345 19.79 -31.54 5.66
C PHE A 345 19.78 -30.09 6.15
N VAL A 346 18.87 -29.77 7.08
CA VAL A 346 18.79 -28.42 7.66
C VAL A 346 19.97 -28.23 8.62
N GLY A 347 20.62 -27.06 8.56
CA GLY A 347 21.88 -26.80 9.28
C GLY A 347 23.14 -27.16 8.47
N GLN A 348 23.00 -27.57 7.21
CA GLN A 348 24.13 -27.73 6.29
C GLN A 348 24.76 -26.36 5.97
N HIS A 349 26.08 -26.24 6.08
CA HIS A 349 26.86 -25.08 5.65
C HIS A 349 27.46 -25.28 4.25
N LYS A 350 27.78 -24.19 3.54
CA LYS A 350 28.51 -24.29 2.26
C LYS A 350 29.93 -24.82 2.51
N GLU A 351 30.40 -25.74 1.69
CA GLU A 351 31.77 -26.25 1.80
C GLU A 351 32.78 -25.11 1.55
N GLY A 352 33.41 -24.64 2.63
CA GLY A 352 34.41 -23.57 2.61
C GLY A 352 33.98 -22.27 3.31
N ILE A 353 33.96 -22.28 4.65
CA ILE A 353 34.77 -21.42 5.56
C ILE A 353 34.75 -22.16 6.91
N VAL A 354 35.74 -23.02 7.14
CA VAL A 354 36.02 -23.58 8.48
C VAL A 354 37.14 -22.74 9.07
N ILE A 355 36.81 -21.70 9.84
CA ILE A 355 37.76 -21.14 10.83
C ILE A 355 37.45 -21.88 12.13
N SER A 356 38.00 -23.08 12.24
CA SER A 356 38.07 -23.76 13.54
C SER A 356 39.11 -23.03 14.39
N GLU A 357 38.67 -22.19 15.30
CA GLU A 357 39.51 -21.65 16.37
C GLU A 357 39.90 -22.81 17.31
N ARG A 358 41.05 -23.44 17.04
CA ARG A 358 41.67 -24.36 17.98
C ARG A 358 42.16 -23.54 19.18
N ARG A 359 41.44 -23.61 20.30
CA ARG A 359 42.01 -23.26 21.61
C ARG A 359 43.15 -24.24 21.88
N ILE A 360 44.38 -23.76 21.73
CA ILE A 360 45.57 -24.43 22.26
C ILE A 360 45.42 -24.35 23.79
N GLN A 361 45.20 -25.49 24.43
CA GLN A 361 45.37 -25.61 25.87
C GLN A 361 46.87 -25.58 26.14
N ASP A 362 47.36 -24.47 26.70
CA ASP A 362 48.69 -24.43 27.32
C ASP A 362 48.67 -25.33 28.56
N THR A 363 49.26 -26.51 28.45
CA THR A 363 49.71 -27.28 29.62
C THR A 363 51.07 -26.70 30.04
N SER A 364 51.06 -25.74 30.96
CA SER A 364 52.26 -25.36 31.70
C SER A 364 52.43 -26.30 32.90
N SER A 365 53.27 -27.32 32.73
CA SER A 365 53.88 -28.05 33.85
C SER A 365 54.97 -27.16 34.46
N THR A 366 54.69 -26.58 35.63
CA THR A 366 55.69 -25.96 36.49
C THR A 366 56.36 -27.04 37.34
N ASP A 367 57.60 -27.38 37.02
CA ASP A 367 58.55 -27.97 37.96
C ASP A 367 59.96 -27.58 37.49
N ASP A 368 60.55 -26.56 38.12
CA ASP A 368 62.01 -26.52 38.22
C ASP A 368 62.44 -25.73 39.46
N HIS A 369 63.08 -26.47 40.36
CA HIS A 369 63.47 -26.11 41.70
C HIS A 369 64.89 -25.53 41.65
N TRP A 370 65.05 -24.26 42.01
CA TRP A 370 66.37 -23.65 42.17
C TRP A 370 66.93 -23.96 43.56
N THR A 371 68.16 -24.48 43.64
CA THR A 371 69.06 -24.25 44.79
C THR A 371 70.48 -24.01 44.29
N LEU A 372 70.98 -22.82 44.63
CA LEU A 372 72.35 -22.35 44.42
C LEU A 372 73.34 -23.00 45.40
N VAL A 373 74.60 -22.96 44.98
CA VAL A 373 75.83 -23.40 45.64
C VAL A 373 76.13 -22.54 46.88
N ASP A 374 76.21 -23.17 48.06
CA ASP A 374 77.40 -23.30 48.95
C ASP A 374 77.09 -24.24 50.13
#